data_AF-A0AB39Q3G4-F1
#
_entry.id   AF-A0AB39Q3G4-F1
#
_cell.length_a   1.000
_cell.length_b   1.000
_cell.length_c   1.000
_cell.angle_alpha   90.00
_cell.angle_beta   90.00
_cell.angle_gamma   90.00
#
_symmetry.space_group_name_H-M   'P 1'
#
loop_
_entity.id
_entity.type
_entity.pdbx_description
1 polymer ?
#
loop_
_entity_poly.entity_id
_entity_poly.type
_entity_poly.pdbx_seq_one_letter_code
_entity_poly.pdbx_strand_id
1 'polypeptide(L)'
;MGAWQPLPDDLPPEVRHFVEQLRQLKDRTGLSLVALGARTAYSKSSWQRYLNATQPPPRQAVVALCRVAGTGKEEAERFGVRWELAVQAWPKPATVPTKPEGAGGGGVGGGEEHENREGHENRGSREEHEKHEVYEVYEDDPTLPWWDAPPKKPEPPSRRLLVVAVVLVAALVLTAVIGALALG
;
A
#
# COMPACT_ATOMS: atom_id res chain seq x y z
N MET A 1 19.77 6.27 -24.05
CA MET A 1 19.22 6.44 -22.68
C MET A 1 18.93 7.92 -22.50
N GLY A 2 17.71 8.28 -22.09
CA GLY A 2 17.32 9.69 -21.97
C GLY A 2 18.12 10.38 -20.87
N ALA A 3 18.47 11.64 -21.08
CA ALA A 3 19.07 12.47 -20.04
C ALA A 3 18.11 12.51 -18.84
N TRP A 4 18.63 12.21 -17.65
CA TRP A 4 17.86 12.37 -16.42
C TRP A 4 17.52 13.85 -16.21
N GLN A 5 16.35 14.11 -15.63
CA GLN A 5 16.04 15.45 -15.14
C GLN A 5 17.09 15.87 -14.10
N PRO A 6 17.56 17.14 -14.13
CA PRO A 6 18.46 17.63 -13.09
C PRO A 6 17.84 17.44 -11.71
N LEU A 7 18.69 17.08 -10.74
CA LEU A 7 18.27 16.99 -9.34
C LEU A 7 18.10 18.40 -8.77
N PRO A 8 17.14 18.62 -7.85
CA PRO A 8 16.99 19.88 -7.12
C PRO A 8 18.32 20.38 -6.54
N ASP A 9 18.59 21.68 -6.65
CA ASP A 9 19.88 22.27 -6.25
C ASP A 9 20.05 22.35 -4.72
N ASP A 10 18.94 22.38 -3.98
CA ASP A 10 18.85 22.48 -2.52
C ASP A 10 19.04 21.14 -1.77
N LEU A 11 19.32 20.05 -2.50
CA LEU A 11 19.52 18.75 -1.89
C LEU A 11 20.83 18.65 -1.11
N PRO A 12 20.80 18.10 0.12
CA PRO A 12 21.99 17.72 0.86
C PRO A 12 22.89 16.79 0.03
N PRO A 13 24.23 16.93 0.17
CA PRO A 13 25.18 16.19 -0.66
C PRO A 13 25.04 14.67 -0.53
N GLU A 14 24.64 14.16 0.64
CA GLU A 14 24.40 12.75 0.90
C GLU A 14 23.24 12.21 0.05
N VAL A 15 22.14 12.97 -0.02
CA VAL A 15 20.95 12.62 -0.80
C VAL A 15 21.27 12.66 -2.28
N ARG A 16 21.94 13.73 -2.74
CA ARG A 16 22.37 13.90 -4.13
C ARG A 16 23.23 12.72 -4.57
N HIS A 17 24.29 12.43 -3.81
CA HIS A 17 25.21 11.35 -4.14
C HIS A 17 24.49 9.99 -4.17
N PHE A 18 23.62 9.72 -3.19
CA PHE A 18 22.86 8.48 -3.16
C PHE A 18 21.94 8.33 -4.38
N VAL A 19 21.20 9.38 -4.76
CA VAL A 19 20.27 9.32 -5.90
C VAL A 19 21.01 9.21 -7.23
N GLU A 20 22.16 9.87 -7.38
CA GLU A 20 23.02 9.69 -8.56
C GLU A 20 23.49 8.24 -8.70
N GLN A 21 23.93 7.61 -7.62
CA GLN A 21 24.31 6.20 -7.64
C GLN A 21 23.12 5.28 -7.93
N LEU A 22 21.93 5.62 -7.44
CA LEU A 22 20.70 4.89 -7.73
C LEU A 22 20.31 5.01 -9.22
N ARG A 23 20.49 6.18 -9.82
CA ARG A 23 20.29 6.40 -11.27
C ARG A 23 21.27 5.59 -12.10
N GLN A 24 22.55 5.56 -11.73
CA GLN A 24 23.55 4.72 -12.39
C GLN A 24 23.24 3.22 -12.26
N LEU A 25 22.80 2.80 -11.08
CA LEU A 25 22.35 1.42 -10.85
C LEU A 25 21.14 1.09 -11.73
N LYS A 26 20.15 1.98 -11.82
CA LYS A 26 19.02 1.84 -12.74
C LYS A 26 19.53 1.72 -14.17
N ASP A 27 20.39 2.61 -14.65
CA ASP A 27 20.81 2.60 -16.05
C ASP A 27 21.57 1.34 -16.45
N ARG A 28 22.37 0.76 -15.54
CA ARG A 28 22.99 -0.56 -15.75
C ARG A 28 21.98 -1.68 -16.00
N THR A 29 20.75 -1.58 -15.48
CA THR A 29 19.71 -2.58 -15.75
C THR A 29 19.26 -2.59 -17.20
N GLY A 30 19.46 -1.48 -17.95
CA GLY A 30 18.93 -1.30 -19.30
C GLY A 30 17.40 -1.20 -19.36
N LEU A 31 16.70 -1.22 -18.22
CA LEU A 31 15.24 -1.25 -18.19
C LEU A 31 14.64 0.15 -18.34
N SER A 32 13.47 0.20 -18.99
CA SER A 32 12.56 1.33 -18.88
C SER A 32 11.95 1.37 -17.47
N LEU A 33 11.49 2.54 -17.02
CA LEU A 33 10.85 2.66 -15.70
C LEU A 33 9.58 1.80 -15.56
N VAL A 34 8.87 1.56 -16.68
CA VAL A 34 7.71 0.66 -16.71
C VAL A 34 8.16 -0.79 -16.48
N ALA A 35 9.20 -1.24 -17.20
CA ALA A 35 9.73 -2.59 -17.05
C ALA A 35 10.37 -2.81 -15.67
N LEU A 36 11.05 -1.80 -15.13
CA LEU A 36 11.56 -1.83 -13.76
C LEU A 36 10.42 -1.98 -12.76
N GLY A 37 9.34 -1.22 -12.94
CA GLY A 37 8.19 -1.29 -12.05
C GLY A 37 7.52 -2.66 -12.03
N ALA A 38 7.35 -3.26 -13.21
CA ALA A 38 6.84 -4.62 -13.35
C ALA A 38 7.72 -5.67 -12.62
N ARG A 39 9.02 -5.42 -12.45
CA ARG A 39 9.96 -6.33 -11.78
C ARG A 39 10.17 -6.06 -10.29
N THR A 40 9.69 -4.94 -9.75
CA THR A 40 10.03 -4.48 -8.39
C THR A 40 8.85 -4.16 -7.48
N ALA A 41 7.61 -4.44 -7.92
CA ALA A 41 6.37 -4.14 -7.18
C ALA A 41 6.13 -2.64 -6.89
N TYR A 42 6.91 -1.75 -7.52
CA TYR A 42 6.69 -0.29 -7.47
C TYR A 42 6.25 0.22 -8.84
N SER A 43 5.33 1.17 -8.86
CA SER A 43 4.86 1.75 -10.13
C SER A 43 5.94 2.62 -10.82
N LYS A 44 5.73 2.93 -12.11
CA LYS A 44 6.54 3.91 -12.84
C LYS A 44 6.63 5.24 -12.09
N SER A 45 5.51 5.74 -11.57
CA SER A 45 5.47 7.03 -10.88
C SER A 45 6.22 7.00 -9.55
N SER A 46 6.15 5.90 -8.80
CA SER A 46 6.98 5.69 -7.59
C SER A 46 8.47 5.77 -7.93
N TRP A 47 8.90 5.04 -8.97
CA TRP A 47 10.29 5.09 -9.42
C TRP A 47 10.73 6.48 -9.88
N GLN A 48 9.86 7.22 -10.56
CA GLN A 48 10.16 8.60 -10.96
C GLN A 48 10.38 9.49 -9.74
N ARG A 49 9.53 9.43 -8.71
CA ARG A 49 9.69 10.23 -7.49
C ARG A 49 11.00 9.92 -6.76
N TYR A 50 11.34 8.64 -6.66
CA TYR A 50 12.56 8.20 -5.98
C TYR A 50 13.81 8.63 -6.74
N LEU A 51 13.84 8.40 -8.05
CA LEU A 51 14.99 8.72 -8.90
C LEU A 51 15.12 10.22 -9.16
N ASN A 52 14.10 11.04 -8.87
CA ASN A 52 14.17 12.50 -8.93
C ASN A 52 14.39 13.15 -7.56
N ALA A 53 14.72 12.35 -6.53
CA ALA A 53 14.90 12.81 -5.16
C ALA A 53 13.68 13.54 -4.55
N THR A 54 12.50 13.40 -5.17
CA THR A 54 11.25 14.02 -4.68
C THR A 54 10.76 13.33 -3.41
N GLN A 55 11.02 12.04 -3.27
CA GLN A 55 10.69 11.26 -2.09
C GLN A 55 11.82 10.28 -1.77
N PRO A 56 12.10 10.02 -0.48
CA PRO A 56 13.02 8.97 -0.11
C PRO A 56 12.51 7.62 -0.61
N PRO A 57 13.32 6.83 -1.34
CA PRO A 57 12.93 5.48 -1.70
C PRO A 57 12.83 4.63 -0.43
N PRO A 58 11.83 3.74 -0.30
CA PRO A 58 11.82 2.77 0.78
C PRO A 58 12.99 1.79 0.62
N ARG A 59 13.52 1.28 1.73
CA ARG A 59 14.67 0.35 1.73
C ARG A 59 14.44 -0.84 0.80
N GLN A 60 13.22 -1.36 0.78
CA GLN A 60 12.84 -2.49 -0.07
C GLN A 60 12.91 -2.17 -1.56
N ALA A 61 12.65 -0.93 -1.98
CA ALA A 61 12.83 -0.51 -3.37
C ALA A 61 14.31 -0.55 -3.76
N VAL A 62 15.20 -0.05 -2.90
CA VAL A 62 16.65 -0.08 -3.13
C VAL A 62 17.15 -1.52 -3.28
N VAL A 63 16.74 -2.40 -2.35
CA VAL A 63 17.08 -3.83 -2.40
C VAL A 63 16.53 -4.49 -3.66
N ALA A 64 15.29 -4.18 -4.05
CA ALA A 64 14.69 -4.73 -5.26
C ALA A 64 15.45 -4.29 -6.52
N LEU A 65 15.89 -3.02 -6.60
CA LEU A 65 16.71 -2.54 -7.71
C LEU A 65 18.07 -3.22 -7.75
N CYS A 66 18.74 -3.39 -6.59
CA CYS A 66 19.99 -4.14 -6.49
C CYS A 66 19.85 -5.57 -7.04
N ARG A 67 18.76 -6.27 -6.68
CA ARG A 67 18.47 -7.61 -7.21
C ARG A 67 18.25 -7.60 -8.71
N VAL A 68 17.48 -6.64 -9.24
CA VAL A 68 17.21 -6.51 -10.67
C VAL A 68 18.47 -6.19 -11.47
N ALA A 69 19.38 -5.40 -10.90
CA ALA A 69 20.67 -5.07 -11.49
C ALA A 69 21.72 -6.19 -11.39
N GLY A 70 21.41 -7.31 -10.73
CA GLY A 70 22.36 -8.40 -10.54
C GLY A 70 23.54 -8.02 -9.64
N THR A 71 23.39 -7.03 -8.77
CA THR A 71 24.46 -6.64 -7.85
C THR A 71 24.74 -7.71 -6.80
N GLY A 72 26.01 -7.94 -6.50
CA GLY A 72 26.44 -8.88 -5.46
C GLY A 72 26.03 -8.41 -4.07
N LYS A 73 26.05 -9.34 -3.10
CA LYS A 73 25.63 -9.10 -1.71
C LYS A 73 26.34 -7.89 -1.09
N GLU A 74 27.65 -7.79 -1.27
CA GLU A 74 28.45 -6.68 -0.73
C GLU A 74 28.08 -5.32 -1.33
N GLU A 75 27.78 -5.26 -2.64
CA GLU A 75 27.36 -4.00 -3.27
C GLU A 75 25.97 -3.59 -2.78
N ALA A 76 25.05 -4.54 -2.62
CA ALA A 76 23.73 -4.29 -2.04
C ALA A 76 23.82 -3.80 -0.59
N GLU A 77 24.74 -4.34 0.22
CA GLU A 77 25.00 -3.87 1.59
C GLU A 77 25.54 -2.44 1.60
N ARG A 78 26.51 -2.12 0.72
CA ARG A 78 27.01 -0.74 0.56
C ARG A 78 25.90 0.24 0.16
N PHE A 79 24.99 -0.17 -0.72
CA PHE A 79 23.81 0.62 -1.06
C PHE A 79 22.88 0.82 0.13
N GLY A 80 22.71 -0.19 0.99
CA GLY A 80 21.94 -0.09 2.23
C GLY A 80 22.50 0.94 3.21
N VAL A 81 23.81 0.92 3.47
CA VAL A 81 24.46 1.89 4.36
C VAL A 81 24.34 3.32 3.82
N ARG A 82 24.57 3.52 2.52
CA ARG A 82 24.39 4.85 1.89
C ARG A 82 22.94 5.32 1.95
N TRP A 83 21.98 4.40 1.77
CA TRP A 83 20.56 4.71 1.89
C TRP A 83 20.21 5.21 3.29
N GLU A 84 20.75 4.59 4.34
CA GLU A 84 20.52 5.03 5.73
C GLU A 84 21.01 6.48 5.93
N LEU A 85 22.23 6.79 5.51
CA LEU A 85 22.77 8.15 5.58
C LEU A 85 21.93 9.17 4.79
N ALA A 86 21.52 8.80 3.58
CA ALA A 86 20.71 9.68 2.73
C ALA A 86 19.31 9.93 3.31
N VAL A 87 18.66 8.91 3.88
CA VAL A 87 17.32 9.07 4.48
C VAL A 87 17.36 9.96 5.71
N GLN A 88 18.42 9.85 6.54
CA GLN A 88 18.61 10.76 7.69
C GLN A 88 18.81 12.22 7.25
N ALA A 89 19.51 12.43 6.14
CA ALA A 89 19.73 13.76 5.57
C ALA A 89 18.58 14.26 4.69
N TRP A 90 17.52 13.46 4.45
CA TRP A 90 16.50 13.83 3.48
C TRP A 90 15.73 15.08 3.92
N PRO A 91 15.54 16.09 3.05
CA PRO A 91 14.77 17.27 3.40
C PRO A 91 13.36 16.89 3.83
N LYS A 92 12.98 17.27 5.05
CA LYS A 92 11.60 17.15 5.50
C LYS A 92 10.77 18.15 4.69
N PRO A 93 9.60 17.77 4.14
CA PRO A 93 8.68 18.75 3.58
C PRO A 93 8.43 19.79 4.67
N ALA A 94 8.63 21.07 4.36
CA ALA A 94 8.26 22.13 5.27
C ALA A 94 6.75 21.99 5.52
N THR A 95 6.40 21.45 6.69
CA THR A 95 5.03 21.49 7.18
C THR A 95 4.73 22.97 7.39
N VAL A 96 4.08 23.61 6.42
CA VAL A 96 3.35 24.84 6.70
C VAL A 96 2.35 24.47 7.80
N PRO A 97 2.45 25.04 9.02
CA PRO A 97 1.44 24.78 10.03
C PRO A 97 0.14 25.40 9.54
N THR A 98 -0.79 24.57 9.06
CA THR A 98 -2.19 24.97 8.99
C THR A 98 -2.63 25.16 10.43
N LYS A 99 -2.61 26.41 10.89
CA LYS A 99 -3.20 26.86 12.15
C LYS A 99 -4.63 26.31 12.24
N PRO A 100 -5.01 25.56 13.29
CA PRO A 100 -6.40 25.26 13.54
C PRO A 100 -7.02 26.51 14.16
N GLU A 101 -7.58 27.38 13.32
CA GLU A 101 -8.41 28.49 13.79
C GLU A 101 -9.83 27.96 13.95
N GLY A 102 -10.08 27.40 15.14
CA GLY A 102 -11.43 27.14 15.61
C GLY A 102 -12.10 28.42 16.10
N ALA A 103 -13.41 28.45 15.89
CA ALA A 103 -14.45 29.27 16.52
C ALA A 103 -14.85 30.61 15.88
N GLY A 104 -16.07 30.63 15.31
CA GLY A 104 -16.98 31.77 15.50
C GLY A 104 -18.02 32.04 14.39
N GLY A 105 -19.29 31.69 14.65
CA GLY A 105 -20.50 32.26 14.02
C GLY A 105 -21.10 31.37 12.92
N GLY A 106 -22.19 30.63 13.15
CA GLY A 106 -23.58 31.14 13.28
C GLY A 106 -24.23 31.23 11.88
N GLY A 107 -25.37 30.68 11.53
CA GLY A 107 -26.39 29.84 12.15
C GLY A 107 -27.49 29.59 11.10
N VAL A 108 -28.52 28.84 11.51
CA VAL A 108 -29.91 28.80 10.97
C VAL A 108 -30.27 27.70 9.94
N GLY A 109 -31.26 26.89 10.38
CA GLY A 109 -32.26 26.16 9.58
C GLY A 109 -32.18 24.65 9.79
N GLY A 110 -33.05 23.93 10.50
CA GLY A 110 -34.44 24.14 10.91
C GLY A 110 -35.23 22.86 10.59
N GLY A 111 -36.01 22.32 11.54
CA GLY A 111 -36.91 21.15 11.38
C GLY A 111 -36.73 20.08 12.47
N GLU A 112 -37.37 20.21 13.64
CA GLU A 112 -38.70 19.64 14.00
C GLU A 112 -38.61 18.11 14.22
N GLU A 113 -38.35 17.64 15.45
CA GLU A 113 -39.33 17.23 16.49
C GLU A 113 -40.39 16.23 16.01
N HIS A 114 -40.43 15.02 16.61
CA HIS A 114 -41.69 14.38 17.03
C HIS A 114 -41.42 13.28 18.07
N GLU A 115 -41.93 13.55 19.27
CA GLU A 115 -42.11 12.71 20.45
C GLU A 115 -43.18 11.61 20.20
N ASN A 116 -42.95 10.38 20.67
CA ASN A 116 -44.05 9.61 21.24
C ASN A 116 -43.58 8.62 22.31
N ARG A 117 -44.25 8.72 23.45
CA ARG A 117 -44.17 7.94 24.69
C ARG A 117 -45.33 6.95 24.64
N GLU A 118 -45.10 5.69 25.01
CA GLU A 118 -46.00 4.91 25.90
C GLU A 118 -45.48 3.49 26.09
N GLY A 119 -45.64 3.00 27.32
CA GLY A 119 -45.00 1.80 27.85
C GLY A 119 -45.79 0.52 27.61
N HIS A 120 -45.17 -0.61 27.94
CA HIS A 120 -45.87 -1.81 28.37
C HIS A 120 -44.90 -2.72 29.13
N GLU A 121 -45.21 -2.95 30.40
CA GLU A 121 -44.64 -4.00 31.23
C GLU A 121 -44.95 -5.36 30.62
N ASN A 122 -43.96 -6.26 30.51
CA ASN A 122 -44.21 -7.66 30.83
C ASN A 122 -42.95 -8.39 31.32
N ARG A 123 -43.18 -9.09 32.42
CA ARG A 123 -42.28 -9.93 33.19
C ARG A 123 -42.33 -11.34 32.58
N GLY A 124 -41.16 -11.94 32.29
CA GLY A 124 -41.08 -13.39 32.10
C GLY A 124 -39.87 -13.88 31.29
N SER A 125 -39.01 -14.64 31.98
CA SER A 125 -38.08 -15.65 31.44
C SER A 125 -36.90 -15.14 30.61
N ARG A 126 -35.69 -15.11 31.18
CA ARG A 126 -34.70 -16.21 31.11
C ARG A 126 -34.46 -16.63 29.66
N GLU A 127 -33.48 -15.99 29.04
CA GLU A 127 -32.56 -16.62 28.11
C GLU A 127 -31.31 -15.72 28.03
N GLU A 128 -30.19 -16.32 28.44
CA GLU A 128 -28.85 -15.79 28.32
C GLU A 128 -28.58 -15.50 26.83
N HIS A 129 -28.62 -14.24 26.43
CA HIS A 129 -28.00 -13.80 25.19
C HIS A 129 -26.83 -12.91 25.57
N GLU A 130 -25.73 -13.61 25.81
CA GLU A 130 -24.35 -13.16 25.81
C GLU A 130 -24.07 -12.41 24.49
N LYS A 131 -24.53 -11.16 24.41
CA LYS A 131 -24.02 -10.22 23.42
C LYS A 131 -22.64 -9.81 23.90
N HIS A 132 -21.67 -10.58 23.45
CA HIS A 132 -20.33 -10.14 23.14
C HIS A 132 -20.42 -8.84 22.30
N GLU A 133 -20.61 -7.70 22.96
CA GLU A 133 -20.13 -6.43 22.43
C GLU A 133 -18.60 -6.51 22.52
N VAL A 134 -18.01 -7.11 21.50
CA VAL A 134 -16.62 -6.87 21.16
C VAL A 134 -16.59 -5.41 20.75
N TYR A 135 -16.42 -4.53 21.74
CA TYR A 135 -15.73 -3.28 21.51
C TYR A 135 -14.35 -3.75 21.01
N GLU A 136 -14.17 -3.78 19.68
CA GLU A 136 -12.83 -3.71 19.13
C GLU A 136 -12.26 -2.41 19.67
N VAL A 137 -11.55 -2.55 20.78
CA VAL A 137 -10.49 -1.62 21.14
C VAL A 137 -9.65 -1.58 19.88
N TYR A 138 -9.80 -0.49 19.12
CA TYR A 138 -8.75 -0.06 18.23
C TYR A 138 -7.54 0.09 19.15
N GLU A 139 -6.74 -0.97 19.25
CA GLU A 139 -5.38 -0.83 19.69
C GLU A 139 -4.82 0.28 18.82
N ASP A 140 -4.29 1.31 19.48
CA ASP A 140 -3.62 2.46 18.89
C ASP A 140 -2.51 1.91 17.98
N ASP A 141 -2.88 1.55 16.75
CA ASP A 141 -1.94 1.19 15.69
C ASP A 141 -1.17 2.49 15.49
N PRO A 142 0.11 2.56 15.91
CA PRO A 142 0.88 3.78 15.75
C PRO A 142 0.70 4.17 14.29
N THR A 143 0.33 5.43 14.03
CA THR A 143 0.23 5.96 12.66
C THR A 143 1.59 5.85 12.00
N LEU A 144 1.91 4.64 11.55
CA LEU A 144 3.10 4.31 10.84
C LEU A 144 2.92 5.05 9.52
N PRO A 145 3.93 5.81 9.11
CA PRO A 145 3.89 6.40 7.80
C PRO A 145 3.63 5.30 6.78
N TRP A 146 2.84 5.60 5.75
CA TRP A 146 2.37 4.61 4.75
C TRP A 146 3.50 3.79 4.06
N TRP A 147 4.77 4.15 4.26
CA TRP A 147 5.95 3.41 3.81
C TRP A 147 6.47 2.32 4.77
N ASP A 148 6.01 2.27 6.02
CA ASP A 148 6.37 1.25 7.04
C ASP A 148 5.24 0.25 7.31
N ALA A 149 4.17 0.28 6.52
CA ALA A 149 3.10 -0.71 6.63
C ALA A 149 3.68 -2.11 6.38
N PRO A 150 3.50 -3.07 7.32
CA PRO A 150 3.91 -4.44 7.09
C PRO A 150 3.22 -4.95 5.80
N PRO A 151 3.90 -5.77 4.98
CA PRO A 151 3.32 -6.27 3.75
C PRO A 151 1.99 -6.97 4.09
N LYS A 152 0.89 -6.45 3.53
CA LYS A 152 -0.43 -7.04 3.71
C LYS A 152 -0.34 -8.51 3.33
N LYS A 153 -0.57 -9.40 4.29
CA LYS A 153 -0.59 -10.84 4.06
C LYS A 153 -1.57 -11.10 2.91
N PRO A 154 -1.23 -11.90 1.90
CA PRO A 154 -2.16 -12.21 0.82
C PRO A 154 -3.42 -12.80 1.46
N GLU A 155 -4.55 -12.13 1.28
CA GLU A 155 -5.83 -12.67 1.75
C GLU A 155 -6.03 -14.03 1.07
N PRO A 156 -6.39 -15.09 1.83
CA PRO A 156 -6.68 -16.37 1.23
C PRO A 156 -7.78 -16.16 0.18
N PRO A 157 -7.64 -16.73 -1.04
CA PRO A 157 -8.64 -16.55 -2.08
C PRO A 157 -10.00 -16.99 -1.53
N SER A 158 -11.00 -16.14 -1.73
CA SER A 158 -12.35 -16.39 -1.21
C SER A 158 -12.79 -17.81 -1.63
N ARG A 159 -13.15 -18.63 -0.64
CA ARG A 159 -13.58 -20.04 -0.79
C ARG A 159 -14.63 -20.22 -1.91
N ARG A 160 -15.38 -19.15 -2.19
CA ARG A 160 -16.37 -19.06 -3.27
C ARG A 160 -15.76 -19.20 -4.67
N LEU A 161 -14.58 -18.63 -4.94
CA LEU A 161 -13.90 -18.74 -6.25
C LEU A 161 -13.38 -20.16 -6.51
N LEU A 162 -12.87 -20.83 -5.47
CA LEU A 162 -12.45 -22.23 -5.58
C LEU A 162 -13.65 -23.15 -5.85
N VAL A 163 -14.78 -22.92 -5.18
CA VAL A 163 -16.02 -23.66 -5.44
C VAL A 163 -16.51 -23.41 -6.86
N VAL A 164 -16.51 -22.16 -7.34
CA VAL A 164 -16.92 -21.84 -8.72
C VAL A 164 -15.98 -22.49 -9.74
N ALA A 165 -14.67 -22.48 -9.53
CA ALA A 165 -13.71 -23.11 -10.42
C ALA A 165 -13.92 -24.65 -10.50
N VAL A 166 -14.14 -25.31 -9.36
CA VAL A 166 -14.42 -26.75 -9.30
C VAL A 166 -15.73 -27.09 -10.01
N VAL A 167 -16.78 -26.29 -9.82
CA VAL A 167 -18.07 -26.49 -10.49
C VAL A 167 -17.94 -26.34 -12.00
N LEU A 168 -17.18 -25.35 -12.49
CA LEU A 168 -16.94 -25.18 -13.93
C LEU A 168 -16.17 -26.36 -14.54
N VAL A 169 -15.15 -26.87 -13.86
CA VAL A 169 -14.42 -28.05 -14.32
C VAL A 169 -15.33 -29.28 -14.38
N ALA A 170 -16.15 -29.51 -13.35
CA ALA A 170 -17.11 -30.62 -13.33
C ALA A 170 -18.16 -30.51 -14.45
N ALA A 171 -18.67 -29.30 -14.70
CA ALA A 171 -19.60 -29.04 -15.79
C ALA A 171 -18.96 -29.34 -17.17
N LEU A 172 -17.72 -28.91 -17.40
CA LEU A 172 -17.00 -29.20 -18.65
C LEU A 172 -16.81 -30.70 -18.86
N VAL A 173 -16.43 -31.46 -17.82
CA VAL A 173 -16.29 -32.92 -17.91
C VAL A 173 -17.65 -33.58 -18.22
N LEU A 174 -18.73 -33.16 -17.57
CA LEU A 174 -20.07 -33.66 -17.85
C LEU A 174 -20.49 -33.41 -19.31
N THR A 175 -20.24 -32.22 -19.84
CA THR A 175 -20.56 -31.91 -21.24
C THR A 175 -19.79 -32.78 -22.22
N ALA A 176 -18.51 -33.09 -21.94
CA ALA A 176 -17.69 -33.94 -22.79
C ALA A 176 -18.17 -35.41 -22.77
N VAL A 177 -18.54 -35.93 -21.60
CA VAL A 177 -19.05 -37.31 -21.45
C VAL A 177 -20.40 -37.48 -22.14
N ILE A 178 -21.31 -36.52 -22.01
CA ILE A 178 -22.62 -36.56 -22.69
C ILE A 178 -22.43 -36.48 -24.21
N GLY A 179 -21.52 -35.62 -24.69
CA GLY A 179 -21.16 -35.54 -26.11
C GLY A 179 -20.60 -36.87 -26.65
N ALA A 180 -19.76 -37.56 -25.88
CA ALA A 180 -19.18 -38.84 -26.27
C ALA A 180 -20.22 -39.98 -26.31
N LEU A 181 -21.22 -39.96 -25.41
CA LEU A 181 -22.30 -40.97 -25.37
C LEU A 181 -23.37 -40.75 -26.43
N ALA A 182 -23.54 -39.53 -26.95
CA ALA A 182 -24.53 -39.22 -27.99
C ALA A 182 -24.01 -39.44 -29.42
N LEU A 183 -22.69 -39.57 -29.61
CA LEU A 183 -22.03 -39.73 -30.92
C LEU A 183 -21.41 -41.12 -31.15
N GLY A 184 -21.47 -42.03 -30.17
CA GLY A 184 -21.04 -43.43 -30.28
C GLY A 184 -22.24 -44.37 -30.35
#